data_AF-A0AAU6AUA7-F1
#
_entry.id   AF-A0AAU6AUA7-F1
#
_cell.length_a   1.000
_cell.length_b   1.000
_cell.length_c   1.000
_cell.angle_alpha   90.00
_cell.angle_beta   90.00
_cell.angle_gamma   90.00
#
_symmetry.space_group_name_H-M   'P 1'
#
loop_
_entity.id
_entity.type
_entity.pdbx_description
1 polymer ?
#
loop_
_entity_poly.entity_id
_entity_poly.type
_entity_poly.pdbx_seq_one_letter_code
_entity_poly.pdbx_strand_id
1 'polypeptide(L)'
;MSSKLALLACAAAAALTAAFLTGTAGPAGADDVVTHHEFQVNCSPSHHQPDDPIVYPGLPGASHDHTFLGNNTTNANTTTESLLAAGTGNTTCLAPDDLSAYWFPTVLNGDQVVLPNFAQVVYYKSGVLDYKSVKPFPQGLRYLAGNMNATQDEFQHAPGAIEGWECGESFHNWDIPVTCTPGSQLNIRYQAPSCWDGVHLDSADHRSHMAYPDPVSLTCPADHPVPVPMLEFKMAFPVSGDMSGVHLASGRGYSWHYDFFNAWDPETLAAMVTHCINGGLQCDPRGFDVYKPDRGGVLGPNYRLPGRP
;
A
#
# COMPACT_ATOMS: atom_id res chain seq x y z
N MET A 1 -83.57 24.36 24.74
CA MET A 1 -83.43 25.45 23.75
C MET A 1 -82.10 26.14 24.00
N SER A 2 -81.22 26.15 22.98
CA SER A 2 -80.02 27.01 22.81
C SER A 2 -78.89 26.87 23.85
N SER A 3 -77.59 26.80 23.53
CA SER A 3 -76.84 27.38 22.40
C SER A 3 -75.52 26.62 22.12
N LYS A 4 -75.11 26.81 20.87
CA LYS A 4 -73.87 26.56 20.12
C LYS A 4 -72.49 26.80 20.80
N LEU A 5 -71.50 26.09 20.20
CA LEU A 5 -70.09 26.44 19.88
C LEU A 5 -69.02 26.49 20.98
N ALA A 6 -67.96 25.67 20.82
CA ALA A 6 -66.64 26.14 20.35
C ALA A 6 -65.65 24.98 20.16
N LEU A 7 -65.00 24.94 18.99
CA LEU A 7 -63.77 24.21 18.71
C LEU A 7 -62.63 24.76 19.58
N LEU A 8 -61.83 23.88 20.18
CA LEU A 8 -60.41 24.13 20.40
C LEU A 8 -59.62 22.88 20.00
N ALA A 9 -58.93 22.98 18.86
CA ALA A 9 -57.88 22.06 18.48
C ALA A 9 -56.63 22.38 19.31
N CYS A 10 -56.16 21.43 20.10
CA CYS A 10 -54.87 21.52 20.78
C CYS A 10 -53.82 20.84 19.90
N ALA A 11 -53.05 21.63 19.15
CA ALA A 11 -51.86 21.15 18.45
C ALA A 11 -50.72 21.01 19.47
N ALA A 12 -50.37 19.78 19.82
CA ALA A 12 -49.14 19.50 20.56
C ALA A 12 -47.96 19.48 19.58
N ALA A 13 -47.17 20.54 19.57
CA ALA A 13 -45.88 20.57 18.90
C ALA A 13 -44.89 19.70 19.70
N ALA A 14 -44.53 18.54 19.15
CA ALA A 14 -43.42 17.74 19.68
C ALA A 14 -42.11 18.40 19.23
N ALA A 15 -41.41 19.05 20.16
CA ALA A 15 -40.05 19.51 19.93
C ALA A 15 -39.12 18.29 19.88
N LEU A 16 -38.61 17.96 18.69
CA LEU A 16 -37.51 17.00 18.53
C LEU A 16 -36.22 17.71 18.92
N THR A 17 -35.75 17.51 20.15
CA THR A 17 -34.37 17.85 20.53
C THR A 17 -33.44 16.79 19.94
N ALA A 18 -32.72 17.14 18.88
CA ALA A 18 -31.60 16.34 18.39
C ALA A 18 -30.47 16.40 19.44
N ALA A 19 -30.31 15.33 20.21
CA ALA A 19 -29.13 15.15 21.05
C ALA A 19 -27.94 14.82 20.14
N PHE A 20 -27.02 15.77 19.98
CA PHE A 20 -25.70 15.49 19.42
C PHE A 20 -24.94 14.61 20.41
N LEU A 21 -24.82 13.33 20.09
CA LEU A 21 -23.89 12.42 20.75
C LEU A 21 -22.47 12.80 20.30
N THR A 22 -21.81 13.66 21.07
CA THR A 22 -20.36 13.80 21.00
C THR A 22 -19.73 12.56 21.64
N GLY A 23 -19.53 11.52 20.85
CA GLY A 23 -18.76 10.35 21.28
C GLY A 23 -17.29 10.74 21.43
N THR A 24 -16.80 10.83 22.65
CA THR A 24 -15.36 10.86 22.92
C THR A 24 -14.83 9.44 22.76
N ALA A 25 -14.02 9.19 21.72
CA ALA A 25 -13.33 7.93 21.55
C ALA A 25 -12.47 7.64 22.80
N GLY A 26 -12.78 6.56 23.52
CA GLY A 26 -12.00 6.11 24.67
C GLY A 26 -10.67 5.48 24.22
N PRO A 27 -9.67 5.39 25.12
CA PRO A 27 -8.46 4.63 24.84
C PRO A 27 -8.80 3.14 24.65
N ALA A 28 -8.04 2.47 23.77
CA ALA A 28 -8.22 1.07 23.42
C ALA A 28 -8.38 0.16 24.66
N GLY A 29 -9.51 -0.54 24.74
CA GLY A 29 -9.80 -1.50 25.80
C GLY A 29 -9.08 -2.83 25.58
N ALA A 30 -8.82 -3.56 26.67
CA ALA A 30 -8.04 -4.79 26.71
C ALA A 30 -8.65 -6.01 25.96
N ASP A 31 -9.84 -5.86 25.38
CA ASP A 31 -10.61 -6.94 24.73
C ASP A 31 -10.68 -6.81 23.19
N ASP A 32 -9.98 -5.84 22.60
CA ASP A 32 -9.87 -5.72 21.13
C ASP A 32 -8.93 -6.83 20.63
N VAL A 33 -9.50 -7.97 20.21
CA VAL A 33 -8.75 -9.03 19.53
C VAL A 33 -8.29 -8.47 18.19
N VAL A 34 -7.06 -7.97 18.15
CA VAL A 34 -6.40 -7.47 16.94
C VAL A 34 -5.91 -8.64 16.10
N THR A 35 -6.28 -8.65 14.81
CA THR A 35 -5.70 -9.58 13.83
C THR A 35 -4.68 -8.89 12.92
N HIS A 36 -4.80 -7.57 12.68
CA HIS A 36 -3.93 -6.82 11.77
C HIS A 36 -3.66 -5.38 12.24
N HIS A 37 -2.49 -4.83 11.87
CA HIS A 37 -2.03 -3.47 12.18
C HIS A 37 -1.58 -2.79 10.87
N GLU A 38 -2.54 -2.37 10.06
CA GLU A 38 -2.30 -2.02 8.66
C GLU A 38 -3.27 -1.01 8.09
N PHE A 39 -2.88 -0.39 6.98
CA PHE A 39 -3.81 0.27 6.07
C PHE A 39 -3.48 -0.08 4.61
N GLN A 40 -4.48 0.04 3.75
CA GLN A 40 -4.37 -0.22 2.32
C GLN A 40 -4.10 1.07 1.55
N VAL A 41 -3.24 0.99 0.55
CA VAL A 41 -3.10 2.00 -0.49
C VAL A 41 -3.48 1.33 -1.80
N ASN A 42 -4.55 1.84 -2.44
CA ASN A 42 -5.09 1.24 -3.65
C ASN A 42 -4.81 2.14 -4.85
N CYS A 43 -4.02 1.64 -5.81
CA CYS A 43 -3.58 2.41 -6.98
C CYS A 43 -3.73 1.59 -8.26
N SER A 44 -4.26 2.21 -9.30
CA SER A 44 -4.31 1.59 -10.64
C SER A 44 -2.99 1.78 -11.38
N PRO A 45 -2.68 0.98 -12.41
CA PRO A 45 -1.55 1.27 -13.31
C PRO A 45 -1.66 2.66 -13.94
N SER A 46 -0.57 3.42 -13.90
CA SER A 46 -0.45 4.71 -14.60
C SER A 46 0.07 4.50 -16.02
N HIS A 47 1.22 3.84 -16.14
CA HIS A 47 1.94 3.58 -17.38
C HIS A 47 2.97 2.47 -17.17
N HIS A 48 3.64 2.05 -18.24
CA HIS A 48 4.80 1.17 -18.17
C HIS A 48 5.91 1.71 -19.09
N GLN A 49 7.16 1.66 -18.63
CA GLN A 49 8.34 2.17 -19.35
C GLN A 49 9.62 1.43 -18.90
N PRO A 50 10.65 1.33 -19.76
CA PRO A 50 11.97 0.78 -19.42
C PRO A 50 12.85 1.74 -18.59
N ASP A 51 12.25 2.36 -17.59
CA ASP A 51 12.86 3.39 -16.75
C ASP A 51 13.00 2.91 -15.30
N ASP A 52 14.04 3.35 -14.62
CA ASP A 52 14.22 3.15 -13.19
C ASP A 52 14.97 4.35 -12.59
N PRO A 53 14.27 5.28 -11.93
CA PRO A 53 14.91 6.49 -11.37
C PRO A 53 15.76 6.23 -10.12
N ILE A 54 15.68 5.04 -9.50
CA ILE A 54 16.53 4.69 -8.36
C ILE A 54 17.84 4.10 -8.89
N VAL A 55 17.76 3.08 -9.75
CA VAL A 55 18.92 2.32 -10.22
C VAL A 55 19.64 3.02 -11.38
N TYR A 56 18.91 3.67 -12.28
CA TYR A 56 19.44 4.35 -13.46
C TYR A 56 18.98 5.82 -13.57
N PRO A 57 19.27 6.65 -12.55
CA PRO A 57 18.80 8.04 -12.50
C PRO A 57 19.28 8.85 -13.70
N GLY A 58 18.34 9.49 -14.40
CA GLY A 58 18.58 10.33 -15.57
C GLY A 58 18.90 9.57 -16.86
N LEU A 59 18.69 8.25 -16.90
CA LEU A 59 18.98 7.41 -18.07
C LEU A 59 17.69 6.72 -18.58
N PRO A 60 16.86 7.41 -19.39
CA PRO A 60 15.66 6.80 -19.98
C PRO A 60 15.99 5.56 -20.81
N GLY A 61 15.21 4.50 -20.64
CA GLY A 61 15.35 3.23 -21.36
C GLY A 61 16.54 2.37 -20.93
N ALA A 62 17.23 2.71 -19.85
CA ALA A 62 18.37 1.94 -19.36
C ALA A 62 17.98 0.71 -18.53
N SER A 63 16.72 0.61 -18.08
CA SER A 63 16.22 -0.53 -17.32
C SER A 63 15.44 -1.51 -18.20
N HIS A 64 15.02 -2.62 -17.60
CA HIS A 64 13.94 -3.43 -18.16
C HIS A 64 12.59 -2.71 -17.95
N ASP A 65 11.53 -3.18 -18.62
CA ASP A 65 10.21 -2.54 -18.54
C ASP A 65 9.57 -2.72 -17.16
N HIS A 66 9.15 -1.60 -16.56
CA HIS A 66 8.45 -1.54 -15.30
C HIS A 66 7.02 -1.04 -15.48
N THR A 67 6.08 -1.61 -14.73
CA THR A 67 4.73 -1.08 -14.57
C THR A 67 4.69 -0.16 -13.37
N PHE A 68 4.24 1.08 -13.56
CA PHE A 68 4.18 2.13 -12.55
C PHE A 68 2.77 2.29 -11.99
N LEU A 69 2.68 2.48 -10.67
CA LEU A 69 1.49 2.89 -9.93
C LEU A 69 1.79 4.18 -9.14
N GLY A 70 0.73 4.86 -8.71
CA GLY A 70 0.84 6.08 -7.90
C GLY A 70 1.08 7.29 -8.78
N ASN A 71 2.16 8.04 -8.52
CA ASN A 71 2.44 9.29 -9.21
C ASN A 71 2.50 9.13 -10.74
N ASN A 72 1.65 9.86 -11.46
CA ASN A 72 1.55 9.75 -12.93
C ASN A 72 2.78 10.31 -13.67
N THR A 73 3.70 10.97 -12.98
CA THR A 73 4.86 11.62 -13.59
C THR A 73 6.15 10.79 -13.52
N THR A 74 6.11 9.61 -12.89
CA THR A 74 7.30 8.77 -12.66
C THR A 74 7.98 8.38 -13.97
N ASN A 75 9.28 8.65 -14.09
CA ASN A 75 10.15 8.29 -15.21
C ASN A 75 11.63 8.31 -14.77
N ALA A 76 12.58 8.05 -15.66
CA ALA A 76 14.01 8.00 -15.31
C ALA A 76 14.58 9.29 -14.67
N ASN A 77 13.95 10.46 -14.88
CA ASN A 77 14.37 11.74 -14.27
C ASN A 77 13.69 12.04 -12.94
N THR A 78 12.92 11.11 -12.38
CA THR A 78 12.17 11.31 -11.15
C THR A 78 13.10 11.62 -9.97
N THR A 79 12.74 12.67 -9.23
CA THR A 79 13.33 13.13 -7.98
C THR A 79 12.22 13.31 -6.94
N THR A 80 12.57 13.48 -5.67
CA THR A 80 11.59 13.81 -4.64
C THR A 80 10.86 15.11 -4.99
N GLU A 81 11.58 16.11 -5.47
CA GLU A 81 11.04 17.41 -5.88
C GLU A 81 10.07 17.26 -7.05
N SER A 82 10.38 16.43 -8.06
CA SER A 82 9.48 16.24 -9.20
C SER A 82 8.19 15.52 -8.80
N LEU A 83 8.26 14.53 -7.90
CA LEU A 83 7.07 13.84 -7.40
C LEU A 83 6.14 14.80 -6.67
N LEU A 84 6.69 15.64 -5.79
CA LEU A 84 5.91 16.63 -5.04
C LEU A 84 5.36 17.74 -5.95
N ALA A 85 6.14 18.17 -6.95
CA ALA A 85 5.72 19.17 -7.92
C ALA A 85 4.58 18.69 -8.84
N ALA A 86 4.33 17.39 -8.93
CA ALA A 86 3.19 16.83 -9.65
C ALA A 86 1.85 17.35 -9.09
N GLY A 87 1.82 17.66 -7.79
CA GLY A 87 0.67 18.25 -7.09
C GLY A 87 -0.39 17.23 -6.67
N THR A 88 -1.13 17.57 -5.61
CA THR A 88 -2.23 16.75 -5.08
C THR A 88 -3.17 16.25 -6.20
N GLY A 89 -3.49 14.96 -6.15
CA GLY A 89 -4.39 14.31 -7.10
C GLY A 89 -3.71 13.86 -8.39
N ASN A 90 -2.44 14.18 -8.59
CA ASN A 90 -1.65 13.67 -9.71
C ASN A 90 -1.07 12.28 -9.40
N THR A 91 -1.96 11.35 -9.08
CA THR A 91 -1.66 9.98 -8.69
C THR A 91 -2.80 9.07 -9.15
N THR A 92 -2.53 7.79 -9.36
CA THR A 92 -3.56 6.77 -9.59
C THR A 92 -4.09 6.16 -8.29
N CYS A 93 -3.51 6.53 -7.15
CA CYS A 93 -3.96 6.08 -5.84
C CYS A 93 -5.25 6.78 -5.42
N LEU A 94 -6.08 6.10 -4.61
CA LEU A 94 -7.33 6.68 -4.11
C LEU A 94 -7.11 7.93 -3.24
N ALA A 95 -6.03 7.96 -2.46
CA ALA A 95 -5.64 9.12 -1.65
C ALA A 95 -4.90 10.16 -2.52
N PRO A 96 -5.47 11.35 -2.78
CA PRO A 96 -4.85 12.37 -3.64
C PRO A 96 -3.54 12.93 -3.06
N ASP A 97 -3.33 12.75 -1.77
CA ASP A 97 -2.14 13.20 -1.03
C ASP A 97 -1.01 12.15 -1.05
N ASP A 98 -1.21 10.98 -1.66
CA ASP A 98 -0.14 10.02 -1.96
C ASP A 98 0.47 10.29 -3.34
N LEU A 99 1.56 11.07 -3.36
CA LEU A 99 2.34 11.33 -4.57
C LEU A 99 3.54 10.39 -4.70
N SER A 100 3.58 9.29 -3.93
CA SER A 100 4.64 8.29 -4.02
C SER A 100 4.60 7.53 -5.34
N ALA A 101 5.74 6.98 -5.71
CA ALA A 101 5.87 6.10 -6.87
C ALA A 101 6.10 4.66 -6.40
N TYR A 102 5.41 3.73 -7.05
CA TYR A 102 5.50 2.30 -6.80
C TYR A 102 5.66 1.61 -8.16
N TRP A 103 6.66 0.76 -8.34
CA TRP A 103 6.82 0.04 -9.60
C TRP A 103 7.40 -1.34 -9.41
N PHE A 104 7.15 -2.20 -10.40
CA PHE A 104 7.61 -3.59 -10.44
C PHE A 104 7.80 -4.01 -11.90
N PRO A 105 8.57 -5.09 -12.18
CA PRO A 105 8.77 -5.58 -13.54
C PRO A 105 7.45 -5.88 -14.24
N THR A 106 7.27 -5.33 -15.44
CA THR A 106 6.06 -5.56 -16.23
C THR A 106 5.89 -7.05 -16.53
N VAL A 107 4.67 -7.56 -16.33
CA VAL A 107 4.32 -8.93 -16.74
C VAL A 107 4.10 -8.95 -18.25
N LEU A 108 4.69 -9.95 -18.90
CA LEU A 108 4.62 -10.18 -20.34
C LEU A 108 4.01 -11.56 -20.61
N ASN A 109 3.27 -11.70 -21.70
CA ASN A 109 2.89 -12.99 -22.29
C ASN A 109 3.40 -13.03 -23.74
N GLY A 110 4.54 -13.70 -23.95
CA GLY A 110 5.36 -13.47 -25.15
C GLY A 110 5.79 -12.00 -25.20
N ASP A 111 5.55 -11.32 -26.32
CA ASP A 111 5.88 -9.89 -26.46
C ASP A 111 4.74 -8.95 -26.00
N GLN A 112 3.62 -9.50 -25.50
CA GLN A 112 2.46 -8.71 -25.10
C GLN A 112 2.54 -8.30 -23.64
N VAL A 113 2.39 -7.00 -23.38
CA VAL A 113 2.29 -6.45 -22.03
C VAL A 113 0.96 -6.86 -21.38
N VAL A 114 1.04 -7.33 -20.13
CA VAL A 114 -0.09 -7.70 -19.28
C VAL A 114 -0.12 -6.73 -18.09
N LEU A 115 -0.88 -5.64 -18.23
CA LEU A 115 -1.11 -4.71 -17.14
C LEU A 115 -2.22 -5.21 -16.20
N PRO A 116 -2.15 -4.92 -14.90
CA PRO A 116 -3.31 -5.03 -14.03
C PRO A 116 -4.49 -4.23 -14.57
N ASN A 117 -5.71 -4.74 -14.45
CA ASN A 117 -6.93 -4.10 -14.96
C ASN A 117 -7.85 -3.54 -13.85
N PHE A 118 -7.33 -3.42 -12.63
CA PHE A 118 -8.00 -2.81 -11.47
C PHE A 118 -6.97 -2.20 -10.52
N ALA A 119 -7.44 -1.46 -9.52
CA ALA A 119 -6.58 -0.88 -8.49
C ALA A 119 -5.89 -1.99 -7.68
N GLN A 120 -4.56 -2.01 -7.73
CA GLN A 120 -3.73 -2.92 -6.97
C GLN A 120 -3.65 -2.48 -5.51
N VAL A 121 -3.32 -3.41 -4.62
CA VAL A 121 -3.25 -3.12 -3.18
C VAL A 121 -1.80 -3.17 -2.72
N VAL A 122 -1.32 -2.04 -2.20
CA VAL A 122 -0.09 -1.95 -1.43
C VAL A 122 -0.47 -1.82 0.04
N TYR A 123 -0.17 -2.84 0.83
CA TYR A 123 -0.41 -2.78 2.28
C TYR A 123 0.74 -2.09 2.97
N TYR A 124 0.42 -1.20 3.91
CA TYR A 124 1.35 -0.63 4.87
C TYR A 124 1.07 -1.32 6.21
N LYS A 125 1.91 -2.26 6.61
CA LYS A 125 1.74 -3.06 7.84
C LYS A 125 2.79 -2.69 8.89
N SER A 126 2.60 -3.12 10.14
CA SER A 126 3.58 -2.82 11.20
C SER A 126 4.97 -3.40 10.94
N GLY A 127 5.07 -4.62 10.39
CA GLY A 127 6.33 -5.34 10.19
C GLY A 127 7.04 -5.80 11.47
N VAL A 128 6.80 -5.13 12.60
CA VAL A 128 7.35 -5.44 13.92
C VAL A 128 6.25 -5.76 14.93
N LEU A 129 6.61 -6.44 16.03
CA LEU A 129 5.68 -6.70 17.14
C LEU A 129 5.31 -5.44 17.91
N ASP A 130 6.27 -4.54 18.13
CA ASP A 130 6.00 -3.23 18.74
C ASP A 130 5.41 -2.26 17.71
N TYR A 131 4.20 -2.55 17.25
CA TYR A 131 3.52 -1.76 16.21
C TYR A 131 3.26 -0.31 16.61
N LYS A 132 3.37 0.05 17.90
CA LYS A 132 3.19 1.42 18.40
C LYS A 132 4.41 2.30 18.19
N SER A 133 5.59 1.73 17.94
CA SER A 133 6.80 2.50 17.66
C SER A 133 7.04 2.77 16.17
N VAL A 134 6.21 2.20 15.29
CA VAL A 134 6.27 2.43 13.84
C VAL A 134 6.06 3.91 13.53
N LYS A 135 7.02 4.50 12.81
CA LYS A 135 7.01 5.91 12.37
C LYS A 135 6.66 6.02 10.88
N PRO A 136 6.01 7.09 10.43
CA PRO A 136 5.81 7.32 9.00
C PRO A 136 7.15 7.41 8.27
N PHE A 137 7.18 6.96 7.01
CA PHE A 137 8.38 7.10 6.18
C PHE A 137 8.79 8.57 6.04
N PRO A 138 10.09 8.90 6.12
CA PRO A 138 10.56 10.24 5.80
C PRO A 138 10.39 10.51 4.31
N GLN A 139 10.08 11.76 3.96
CA GLN A 139 9.88 12.15 2.57
C GLN A 139 11.15 11.90 1.75
N GLY A 140 10.99 11.26 0.59
CA GLY A 140 12.10 10.93 -0.30
C GLY A 140 12.85 9.63 0.02
N LEU A 141 12.45 8.88 1.06
CA LEU A 141 12.91 7.51 1.28
C LEU A 141 12.63 6.66 0.04
N ARG A 142 13.62 5.90 -0.44
CA ARG A 142 13.46 5.04 -1.60
C ARG A 142 14.32 3.78 -1.47
N TYR A 143 13.79 2.63 -1.89
CA TYR A 143 14.50 1.36 -1.80
C TYR A 143 13.89 0.31 -2.73
N LEU A 144 14.61 -0.79 -2.92
CA LEU A 144 14.17 -1.99 -3.64
C LEU A 144 13.93 -3.18 -2.69
N ALA A 145 12.86 -3.93 -2.95
CA ALA A 145 12.57 -5.22 -2.32
C ALA A 145 12.58 -6.34 -3.36
N GLY A 146 13.02 -7.55 -3.00
CA GLY A 146 13.24 -8.65 -3.97
C GLY A 146 14.55 -8.52 -4.73
N ASN A 147 14.84 -9.39 -5.69
CA ASN A 147 16.13 -9.37 -6.41
C ASN A 147 15.97 -9.93 -7.83
N MET A 148 16.25 -9.11 -8.84
CA MET A 148 16.14 -9.54 -10.24
C MET A 148 17.10 -10.67 -10.64
N ASN A 149 18.22 -10.81 -9.93
CA ASN A 149 19.23 -11.83 -10.19
C ASN A 149 19.07 -13.06 -9.29
N ALA A 150 17.98 -13.15 -8.52
CA ALA A 150 17.75 -14.30 -7.66
C ALA A 150 17.64 -15.58 -8.48
N THR A 151 18.14 -16.67 -7.92
CA THR A 151 17.71 -18.01 -8.28
C THR A 151 16.34 -18.32 -7.69
N GLN A 152 15.69 -19.38 -8.18
CA GLN A 152 14.42 -19.84 -7.61
C GLN A 152 14.53 -20.17 -6.11
N ASP A 153 15.64 -20.78 -5.68
CA ASP A 153 15.89 -21.14 -4.29
C ASP A 153 16.06 -19.89 -3.40
N GLU A 154 16.80 -18.89 -3.88
CA GLU A 154 16.94 -17.61 -3.17
C GLU A 154 15.61 -16.86 -3.07
N PHE A 155 14.79 -16.88 -4.12
CA PHE A 155 13.46 -16.27 -4.09
C PHE A 155 12.53 -16.96 -3.09
N GLN A 156 12.53 -18.30 -3.07
CA GLN A 156 11.73 -19.09 -2.13
C GLN A 156 12.09 -18.79 -0.66
N HIS A 157 13.36 -18.59 -0.37
CA HIS A 157 13.86 -18.39 1.00
C HIS A 157 14.13 -16.91 1.35
N ALA A 158 13.74 -15.98 0.47
CA ALA A 158 13.92 -14.56 0.73
C ALA A 158 13.04 -14.11 1.90
N PRO A 159 13.51 -13.17 2.75
CA PRO A 159 12.75 -12.72 3.92
C PRO A 159 11.43 -12.02 3.57
N GLY A 160 11.30 -11.50 2.35
CA GLY A 160 10.07 -10.89 1.85
C GLY A 160 9.09 -11.86 1.19
N ALA A 161 9.48 -13.12 0.97
CA ALA A 161 8.64 -14.12 0.32
C ALA A 161 7.55 -14.63 1.26
N ILE A 162 6.32 -14.75 0.76
CA ILE A 162 5.17 -15.26 1.52
C ILE A 162 4.67 -16.57 0.89
N GLU A 163 3.76 -16.51 -0.09
CA GLU A 163 3.18 -17.70 -0.74
C GLU A 163 3.72 -17.92 -2.17
N GLY A 164 4.74 -17.17 -2.59
CA GLY A 164 5.19 -17.14 -3.98
C GLY A 164 4.10 -16.63 -4.94
N TRP A 165 4.11 -17.15 -6.17
CA TRP A 165 3.11 -16.89 -7.19
C TRP A 165 1.84 -17.71 -6.94
N GLU A 166 0.68 -17.07 -7.10
CA GLU A 166 -0.63 -17.67 -6.87
C GLU A 166 -1.46 -17.61 -8.17
N CYS A 167 -2.16 -18.69 -8.48
CA CYS A 167 -3.16 -18.71 -9.53
C CYS A 167 -4.38 -19.53 -9.11
N GLY A 168 -5.51 -18.85 -8.90
CA GLY A 168 -6.73 -19.51 -8.41
C GLY A 168 -6.47 -20.21 -7.08
N GLU A 169 -6.54 -21.55 -7.07
CA GLU A 169 -6.25 -22.37 -5.89
C GLU A 169 -4.80 -22.92 -5.87
N SER A 170 -3.96 -22.53 -6.83
CA SER A 170 -2.52 -22.86 -6.84
C SER A 170 -1.75 -21.76 -6.12
N PHE A 171 -0.95 -22.13 -5.12
CA PHE A 171 -0.13 -21.24 -4.29
C PHE A 171 1.17 -21.97 -3.92
N HIS A 172 2.13 -21.28 -3.29
CA HIS A 172 3.53 -21.74 -3.09
C HIS A 172 4.29 -22.04 -4.40
N ASN A 173 4.02 -21.29 -5.47
CA ASN A 173 4.80 -21.41 -6.71
C ASN A 173 5.99 -20.45 -6.68
N TRP A 174 7.20 -20.95 -6.62
CA TRP A 174 8.42 -20.12 -6.56
C TRP A 174 8.94 -19.66 -7.93
N ASP A 175 8.19 -19.96 -8.97
CA ASP A 175 8.28 -19.37 -10.31
C ASP A 175 6.84 -19.21 -10.82
N ILE A 176 6.64 -18.43 -11.89
CA ILE A 176 5.31 -18.30 -12.52
C ILE A 176 4.88 -19.69 -12.99
N PRO A 177 3.72 -20.20 -12.54
CA PRO A 177 3.26 -21.53 -12.91
C PRO A 177 2.98 -21.59 -14.42
N VAL A 178 3.32 -22.71 -15.07
CA VAL A 178 3.12 -22.89 -16.53
C VAL A 178 1.67 -23.06 -16.96
N THR A 179 0.77 -23.30 -16.00
CA THR A 179 -0.67 -23.37 -16.22
C THR A 179 -1.37 -22.67 -15.07
N CYS A 180 -2.45 -21.97 -15.40
CA CYS A 180 -3.29 -21.26 -14.46
C CYS A 180 -4.76 -21.56 -14.74
N THR A 181 -5.59 -21.76 -13.70
CA THR A 181 -7.02 -22.07 -13.86
C THR A 181 -7.70 -21.03 -14.76
N PRO A 182 -8.29 -21.41 -15.91
CA PRO A 182 -8.89 -20.44 -16.83
C PRO A 182 -9.94 -19.56 -16.13
N GLY A 183 -9.83 -18.24 -16.32
CA GLY A 183 -10.70 -17.24 -15.69
C GLY A 183 -10.28 -16.80 -14.29
N SER A 184 -9.19 -17.36 -13.72
CA SER A 184 -8.54 -16.81 -12.54
C SER A 184 -7.53 -15.70 -12.93
N GLN A 185 -6.71 -15.30 -11.97
CA GLN A 185 -5.65 -14.30 -12.12
C GLN A 185 -4.33 -14.87 -11.61
N LEU A 186 -3.22 -14.42 -12.18
CA LEU A 186 -1.89 -14.58 -11.60
C LEU A 186 -1.70 -13.52 -10.52
N ASN A 187 -1.24 -13.89 -9.33
CA ASN A 187 -1.02 -12.98 -8.22
C ASN A 187 0.34 -13.22 -7.58
N ILE A 188 0.86 -12.20 -6.91
CA ILE A 188 2.04 -12.31 -6.06
C ILE A 188 1.90 -11.39 -4.85
N ARG A 189 2.42 -11.85 -3.71
CA ARG A 189 2.61 -11.06 -2.50
C ARG A 189 4.08 -11.05 -2.12
N TYR A 190 4.63 -9.87 -1.91
CA TYR A 190 6.02 -9.72 -1.51
C TYR A 190 6.20 -8.57 -0.52
N GLN A 191 6.90 -8.83 0.58
CA GLN A 191 7.11 -7.88 1.67
C GLN A 191 8.47 -7.17 1.54
N ALA A 192 8.50 -5.90 1.92
CA ALA A 192 9.70 -5.09 2.01
C ALA A 192 10.33 -5.18 3.42
N PRO A 193 11.60 -4.76 3.57
CA PRO A 193 12.14 -4.48 4.89
C PRO A 193 11.37 -3.34 5.59
N SER A 194 11.36 -3.32 6.93
CA SER A 194 10.57 -2.39 7.76
C SER A 194 11.38 -1.71 8.87
N CYS A 195 12.70 -1.86 8.83
CA CYS A 195 13.62 -1.23 9.79
C CYS A 195 14.56 -0.30 9.04
N TRP A 196 14.50 1.00 9.34
CA TRP A 196 15.31 2.03 8.71
C TRP A 196 16.50 2.41 9.63
N ASP A 197 17.64 2.72 9.04
CA ASP A 197 18.85 3.18 9.75
C ASP A 197 18.69 4.52 10.48
N GLY A 198 17.62 5.27 10.17
CA GLY A 198 17.33 6.56 10.78
C GLY A 198 18.11 7.73 10.18
N VAL A 199 18.91 7.50 9.15
CA VAL A 199 19.86 8.46 8.59
C VAL A 199 19.69 8.62 7.08
N HIS A 200 19.73 7.53 6.32
CA HIS A 200 19.84 7.60 4.86
C HIS A 200 18.51 7.38 4.16
N LEU A 201 18.10 8.30 3.29
CA LEU A 201 16.90 8.13 2.46
C LEU A 201 17.12 7.17 1.27
N ASP A 202 18.38 6.87 0.96
CA ASP A 202 18.82 5.92 -0.06
C ASP A 202 20.26 5.50 0.27
N SER A 203 20.70 4.33 -0.21
CA SER A 203 22.07 3.83 -0.09
C SER A 203 22.65 3.55 -1.48
N ALA A 204 23.97 3.36 -1.58
CA ALA A 204 24.62 3.13 -2.88
C ALA A 204 24.14 1.85 -3.59
N ASP A 205 23.64 0.88 -2.83
CA ASP A 205 23.01 -0.34 -3.34
C ASP A 205 21.48 -0.29 -3.28
N HIS A 206 20.93 0.86 -2.88
CA HIS A 206 19.51 1.17 -2.72
C HIS A 206 18.74 0.23 -1.77
N ARG A 207 19.47 -0.44 -0.87
CA ARG A 207 18.94 -1.50 0.00
C ARG A 207 19.49 -1.42 1.42
N SER A 208 20.80 -1.23 1.60
CA SER A 208 21.48 -1.38 2.91
C SER A 208 21.09 -0.37 3.98
N HIS A 209 20.32 0.68 3.65
CA HIS A 209 19.74 1.61 4.63
C HIS A 209 18.43 1.08 5.25
N MET A 210 17.93 -0.06 4.74
CA MET A 210 16.74 -0.77 5.19
C MET A 210 17.09 -2.21 5.56
N ALA A 211 16.48 -2.73 6.61
CA ALA A 211 16.64 -4.10 7.08
C ALA A 211 15.30 -4.77 7.38
N TYR A 212 15.26 -6.09 7.20
CA TYR A 212 14.16 -6.89 7.71
C TYR A 212 14.32 -7.05 9.23
N PRO A 213 13.22 -7.07 9.99
CA PRO A 213 13.27 -7.33 11.41
C PRO A 213 13.77 -8.76 11.66
N ASP A 214 14.28 -9.01 12.86
CA ASP A 214 14.65 -10.36 13.28
C ASP A 214 13.46 -11.32 13.13
N PRO A 215 13.59 -12.47 12.45
CA PRO A 215 12.45 -13.29 12.05
C PRO A 215 11.74 -13.98 13.23
N VAL A 216 12.35 -13.99 14.42
CA VAL A 216 11.79 -14.62 15.62
C VAL A 216 11.18 -13.59 16.55
N SER A 217 11.96 -12.56 16.90
CA SER A 217 11.53 -11.51 17.83
C SER A 217 10.74 -10.40 17.15
N LEU A 218 10.78 -10.30 15.82
CA LEU A 218 10.15 -9.25 15.02
C LEU A 218 10.50 -7.85 15.55
N THR A 219 11.77 -7.68 15.90
CA THR A 219 12.36 -6.43 16.36
C THR A 219 13.40 -5.94 15.36
N CYS A 220 13.54 -4.62 15.25
CA CYS A 220 14.54 -4.05 14.38
C CYS A 220 15.96 -4.24 14.93
N PRO A 221 16.95 -4.52 14.07
CA PRO A 221 18.34 -4.65 14.48
C PRO A 221 18.90 -3.30 14.94
N ALA A 222 19.98 -3.34 15.73
CA ALA A 222 20.54 -2.16 16.39
C ALA A 222 21.08 -1.10 15.41
N ASP A 223 21.51 -1.51 14.23
CA ASP A 223 21.96 -0.65 13.14
C ASP A 223 20.80 -0.08 12.28
N HIS A 224 19.58 -0.60 12.44
CA HIS A 224 18.37 -0.11 11.80
C HIS A 224 17.26 0.20 12.80
N PRO A 225 17.48 1.12 13.75
CA PRO A 225 16.69 1.22 14.97
C PRO A 225 15.32 1.87 14.79
N VAL A 226 14.94 2.32 13.59
CA VAL A 226 13.69 3.05 13.35
C VAL A 226 12.68 2.14 12.63
N PRO A 227 11.66 1.62 13.32
CA PRO A 227 10.59 0.89 12.67
C PRO A 227 9.77 1.83 11.79
N VAL A 228 9.54 1.42 10.56
CA VAL A 228 8.72 2.10 9.55
C VAL A 228 7.75 1.08 8.93
N PRO A 229 6.69 1.49 8.19
CA PRO A 229 5.75 0.55 7.65
C PRO A 229 6.43 -0.51 6.77
N MET A 230 6.02 -1.75 6.92
CA MET A 230 6.36 -2.81 5.97
C MET A 230 5.43 -2.68 4.77
N LEU A 231 5.97 -2.37 3.60
CA LEU A 231 5.20 -2.48 2.37
C LEU A 231 5.01 -3.95 2.01
N GLU A 232 3.78 -4.33 1.65
CA GLU A 232 3.50 -5.60 0.98
C GLU A 232 2.76 -5.31 -0.32
N PHE A 233 3.42 -5.59 -1.43
CA PHE A 233 2.79 -5.49 -2.75
C PHE A 233 1.94 -6.73 -2.95
N LYS A 234 0.62 -6.57 -3.07
CA LYS A 234 -0.30 -7.61 -3.51
C LYS A 234 -0.76 -7.27 -4.93
N MET A 235 -0.08 -7.85 -5.90
CA MET A 235 -0.28 -7.56 -7.32
C MET A 235 -1.01 -8.72 -8.00
N ALA A 236 -1.87 -8.39 -8.95
CA ALA A 236 -2.76 -9.29 -9.63
C ALA A 236 -2.87 -8.93 -11.12
N PHE A 237 -2.74 -9.95 -11.97
CA PHE A 237 -2.64 -9.81 -13.41
C PHE A 237 -3.73 -10.64 -14.10
N PRO A 238 -4.45 -10.06 -15.08
CA PRO A 238 -5.59 -10.71 -15.75
C PRO A 238 -5.13 -11.72 -16.81
N VAL A 239 -4.32 -12.70 -16.41
CA VAL A 239 -3.78 -13.75 -17.26
C VAL A 239 -4.00 -15.12 -16.60
N SER A 240 -4.47 -16.09 -17.39
CA SER A 240 -4.76 -17.46 -16.96
C SER A 240 -4.77 -18.42 -18.16
N GLY A 241 -4.92 -19.72 -17.91
CA GLY A 241 -4.86 -20.75 -18.94
C GLY A 241 -3.44 -21.24 -19.18
N ASP A 242 -3.00 -21.20 -20.43
CA ASP A 242 -1.61 -21.48 -20.78
C ASP A 242 -0.72 -20.29 -20.40
N MET A 243 0.22 -20.54 -19.48
CA MET A 243 1.12 -19.53 -18.94
C MET A 243 2.56 -19.72 -19.43
N SER A 244 2.79 -20.61 -20.40
CA SER A 244 4.15 -20.93 -20.88
C SER A 244 4.90 -19.74 -21.48
N GLY A 245 4.16 -18.75 -22.00
CA GLY A 245 4.70 -17.46 -22.46
C GLY A 245 4.78 -16.38 -21.39
N VAL A 246 4.25 -16.62 -20.17
CA VAL A 246 4.13 -15.60 -19.13
C VAL A 246 5.42 -15.48 -18.33
N HIS A 247 5.94 -14.26 -18.25
CA HIS A 247 7.21 -13.95 -17.58
C HIS A 247 7.25 -12.48 -17.14
N LEU A 248 8.27 -12.11 -16.38
CA LEU A 248 8.57 -10.72 -16.04
C LEU A 248 9.49 -10.11 -17.11
N ALA A 249 9.40 -8.80 -17.33
CA ALA A 249 10.38 -8.09 -18.14
C ALA A 249 11.83 -8.24 -17.63
N SER A 250 11.99 -8.55 -16.33
CA SER A 250 13.27 -8.88 -15.70
C SER A 250 13.70 -10.35 -15.84
N GLY A 251 12.85 -11.23 -16.37
CA GLY A 251 13.12 -12.66 -16.50
C GLY A 251 12.00 -13.56 -15.96
N ARG A 252 12.39 -14.63 -15.24
CA ARG A 252 11.45 -15.62 -14.70
C ARG A 252 10.72 -15.07 -13.47
N GLY A 253 9.71 -15.77 -12.96
CA GLY A 253 8.94 -15.33 -11.80
C GLY A 253 9.78 -15.06 -10.54
N TYR A 254 10.92 -15.72 -10.39
CA TYR A 254 11.83 -15.50 -9.27
C TYR A 254 12.70 -14.24 -9.39
N SER A 255 12.71 -13.55 -10.54
CA SER A 255 13.33 -12.21 -10.68
C SER A 255 12.43 -11.08 -10.17
N TRP A 256 11.33 -11.43 -9.48
CA TRP A 256 10.42 -10.46 -8.89
C TRP A 256 11.16 -9.54 -7.92
N HIS A 257 10.88 -8.25 -8.09
CA HIS A 257 11.24 -7.18 -7.20
C HIS A 257 10.22 -6.07 -7.37
N TYR A 258 10.27 -5.11 -6.46
CA TYR A 258 9.58 -3.86 -6.63
C TYR A 258 10.36 -2.75 -5.95
N ASP A 259 9.96 -1.56 -6.32
CA ASP A 259 10.62 -0.33 -5.95
C ASP A 259 9.59 0.63 -5.38
N PHE A 260 10.05 1.42 -4.42
CA PHE A 260 9.24 2.42 -3.76
C PHE A 260 10.02 3.72 -3.65
N PHE A 261 9.35 4.83 -3.94
CA PHE A 261 9.87 6.16 -3.72
C PHE A 261 8.80 7.01 -3.00
N ASN A 262 9.01 7.24 -1.71
CA ASN A 262 8.06 7.93 -0.85
C ASN A 262 7.96 9.42 -1.23
N ALA A 263 6.74 9.85 -1.56
CA ALA A 263 6.38 11.25 -1.70
C ALA A 263 4.96 11.54 -1.19
N TRP A 264 4.48 10.75 -0.21
CA TRP A 264 3.30 11.11 0.56
C TRP A 264 3.38 12.53 1.11
N ASP A 265 2.22 13.18 1.22
CA ASP A 265 2.05 14.29 2.15
C ASP A 265 2.39 13.82 3.58
N PRO A 266 3.34 14.48 4.27
CA PRO A 266 3.81 14.02 5.57
C PRO A 266 2.72 13.99 6.66
N GLU A 267 1.77 14.92 6.65
CA GLU A 267 0.72 14.97 7.66
C GLU A 267 -0.29 13.85 7.43
N THR A 268 -0.68 13.62 6.16
CA THR A 268 -1.59 12.53 5.80
C THR A 268 -0.99 11.18 6.14
N LEU A 269 0.27 10.92 5.77
CA LEU A 269 0.92 9.64 6.11
C LEU A 269 1.07 9.45 7.62
N ALA A 270 1.46 10.50 8.36
CA ALA A 270 1.56 10.43 9.82
C ALA A 270 0.21 10.10 10.47
N ALA A 271 -0.89 10.69 9.99
CA ALA A 271 -2.24 10.42 10.49
C ALA A 271 -2.67 8.98 10.19
N MET A 272 -2.40 8.47 8.98
CA MET A 272 -2.69 7.08 8.59
C MET A 272 -1.91 6.08 9.45
N VAL A 273 -0.60 6.28 9.64
CA VAL A 273 0.24 5.41 10.48
C VAL A 273 -0.21 5.45 11.94
N THR A 274 -0.45 6.64 12.49
CA THR A 274 -0.88 6.81 13.89
C THR A 274 -2.21 6.13 14.16
N HIS A 275 -3.18 6.31 13.28
CA HIS A 275 -4.52 5.76 13.47
C HIS A 275 -4.57 4.25 13.19
N CYS A 276 -4.02 3.83 12.05
CA CYS A 276 -4.21 2.46 11.57
C CYS A 276 -3.18 1.49 12.13
N ILE A 277 -1.89 1.83 12.03
CA ILE A 277 -0.83 0.95 12.52
C ILE A 277 -0.72 1.08 14.04
N ASN A 278 -0.41 2.26 14.57
CA ASN A 278 -0.20 2.43 16.01
C ASN A 278 -1.51 2.27 16.82
N GLY A 279 -2.67 2.52 16.20
CA GLY A 279 -3.99 2.32 16.79
C GLY A 279 -4.51 0.88 16.74
N GLY A 280 -3.78 -0.04 16.08
CA GLY A 280 -4.10 -1.46 16.03
C GLY A 280 -5.35 -1.79 15.19
N LEU A 281 -5.44 -1.25 13.98
CA LEU A 281 -6.60 -1.36 13.11
C LEU A 281 -6.26 -2.04 11.78
N GLN A 282 -7.29 -2.56 11.12
CA GLN A 282 -7.23 -3.02 9.74
C GLN A 282 -7.99 -2.05 8.84
N CYS A 283 -7.27 -1.05 8.34
CA CYS A 283 -7.88 0.06 7.63
C CYS A 283 -8.02 -0.16 6.13
N ASP A 284 -9.15 0.30 5.58
CA ASP A 284 -9.31 0.61 4.16
C ASP A 284 -8.46 1.83 3.74
N PRO A 285 -8.46 2.22 2.45
CA PRO A 285 -7.68 3.39 1.99
C PRO A 285 -8.12 4.76 2.53
N ARG A 286 -9.22 4.84 3.30
CA ARG A 286 -9.61 6.06 4.04
C ARG A 286 -9.14 6.02 5.49
N GLY A 287 -8.45 4.97 5.91
CA GLY A 287 -8.10 4.77 7.31
C GLY A 287 -9.27 4.29 8.15
N PHE A 288 -10.30 3.66 7.55
CA PHE A 288 -11.48 3.16 8.26
C PHE A 288 -11.40 1.64 8.43
N ASP A 289 -11.62 1.15 9.65
CA ASP A 289 -11.70 -0.27 9.98
C ASP A 289 -13.16 -0.72 10.04
N VAL A 290 -13.58 -1.57 9.09
CA VAL A 290 -14.95 -2.08 9.00
C VAL A 290 -15.37 -2.93 10.20
N TYR A 291 -14.40 -3.55 10.87
CA TYR A 291 -14.63 -4.37 12.06
C TYR A 291 -14.67 -3.52 13.34
N LYS A 292 -14.17 -2.28 13.29
CA LYS A 292 -14.18 -1.31 14.40
C LYS A 292 -14.71 0.07 13.97
N PRO A 293 -15.97 0.14 13.50
CA PRO A 293 -16.53 1.37 12.92
C PRO A 293 -16.62 2.54 13.91
N ASP A 294 -16.69 2.26 15.22
CA ASP A 294 -16.68 3.24 16.31
C ASP A 294 -15.37 4.02 16.41
N ARG A 295 -14.28 3.49 15.82
CA ARG A 295 -12.97 4.15 15.78
C ARG A 295 -12.88 5.23 14.70
N GLY A 296 -13.85 5.28 13.77
CA GLY A 296 -13.87 6.26 12.69
C GLY A 296 -12.81 6.03 11.61
N GLY A 297 -12.67 6.99 10.70
CA GLY A 297 -11.68 6.99 9.62
C GLY A 297 -10.76 8.20 9.69
N VAL A 298 -9.61 8.11 9.02
CA VAL A 298 -8.62 9.20 8.95
C VAL A 298 -9.01 10.21 7.89
N LEU A 299 -9.42 9.73 6.72
CA LEU A 299 -9.69 10.53 5.54
C LEU A 299 -11.20 10.68 5.32
N GLY A 300 -11.59 11.86 4.84
CA GLY A 300 -12.97 12.15 4.48
C GLY A 300 -13.44 11.40 3.22
N PRO A 301 -14.68 11.65 2.77
CA PRO A 301 -15.21 11.07 1.53
C PRO A 301 -14.39 11.39 0.27
N ASN A 302 -13.59 12.45 0.30
CA ASN A 302 -12.66 12.85 -0.76
C ASN A 302 -11.27 12.19 -0.63
N TYR A 303 -11.08 11.24 0.29
CA TYR A 303 -9.80 10.59 0.59
C TYR A 303 -8.67 11.57 0.98
N ARG A 304 -9.04 12.69 1.59
CA ARG A 304 -8.09 13.66 2.16
C ARG A 304 -8.33 13.87 3.65
N LEU A 305 -7.34 14.43 4.33
CA LEU A 305 -7.53 14.87 5.72
C LEU A 305 -8.69 15.88 5.81
N PRO A 306 -9.52 15.81 6.87
CA PRO A 306 -10.61 16.77 7.07
C PRO A 306 -10.12 18.22 7.01
N GLY A 307 -10.85 19.06 6.26
CA GLY A 307 -10.52 20.48 6.09
C GLY A 307 -9.54 20.77 4.94
N ARG A 308 -9.01 19.75 4.25
CA ARG A 308 -8.29 19.95 2.98
C ARG A 308 -9.26 19.99 1.80
N PRO A 309 -9.05 20.90 0.82
CA PRO A 309 -9.94 21.09 -0.32
C PRO A 309 -10.01 19.89 -1.27
#